data_AF-A0A6F9BRU8-F1
#
_entry.id   AF-A0A6F9BRU8-F1
#
_cell.length_a   1.000
_cell.length_b   1.000
_cell.length_c   1.000
_cell.angle_alpha   90.00
_cell.angle_beta   90.00
_cell.angle_gamma   90.00
#
_symmetry.space_group_name_H-M   'P 1'
#
loop_
_entity.id
_entity.type
_entity.pdbx_description
1 polymer ?
#
loop_
_entity_poly.entity_id
_entity_poly.type
_entity_poly.pdbx_seq_one_letter_code
_entity_poly.pdbx_strand_id
1 'polypeptide(L)'
;CEVDLSSVLPNQSQLFTRVLEEGKGRVVFLITLSTCSGVSISDMCAPSPEEHQERENTLEKYSFKSSFNNLRDVGFLQVKVIKATGLLAADLNGKSDPFCVLELGNDRLQTHTIYKTLYPNWNKVFTLGKGASPHS
;
A
#
# COMPACT_ATOMS: atom_id res chain seq x y z
N CYS A 1 -17.20 3.99 -2.04
CA CYS A 1 -16.20 4.50 -3.01
C CYS A 1 -15.05 3.50 -3.11
N GLU A 2 -14.83 2.93 -4.29
CA GLU A 2 -13.76 1.95 -4.55
C GLU A 2 -12.81 2.47 -5.63
N VAL A 3 -11.57 2.02 -5.61
CA VAL A 3 -10.54 2.40 -6.59
C VAL A 3 -9.84 1.15 -7.08
N ASP A 4 -9.85 0.96 -8.40
CA ASP A 4 -9.06 -0.07 -9.04
C ASP A 4 -7.59 0.35 -9.13
N LEU A 5 -6.73 -0.37 -8.42
CA LEU A 5 -5.29 -0.15 -8.35
C LEU A 5 -4.56 -0.62 -9.63
N SER A 6 -5.20 -1.41 -10.50
CA SER A 6 -4.59 -1.88 -11.76
C SER A 6 -4.25 -0.73 -12.70
N SER A 7 -5.00 0.37 -12.60
CA SER A 7 -4.84 1.60 -13.40
C SER A 7 -3.75 2.55 -12.88
N VAL A 8 -3.19 2.28 -11.69
CA VAL A 8 -2.20 3.14 -11.05
C VAL A 8 -0.81 2.77 -11.55
N LEU A 9 -0.09 3.75 -12.11
CA LEU A 9 1.28 3.55 -12.57
C LEU A 9 2.24 3.36 -11.38
N PRO A 10 3.12 2.33 -11.41
CA PRO A 10 4.16 2.18 -10.42
C PRO A 10 5.09 3.40 -10.33
N ASN A 11 5.53 3.70 -9.12
CA ASN A 11 6.45 4.78 -8.75
C ASN A 11 5.96 6.19 -9.12
N GLN A 12 4.66 6.35 -9.41
CA GLN A 12 4.04 7.64 -9.68
C GLN A 12 2.87 7.87 -8.72
N SER A 13 2.82 9.07 -8.14
CA SER A 13 1.68 9.52 -7.34
C SER A 13 0.55 9.97 -8.25
N GLN A 14 -0.61 9.34 -8.15
CA GLN A 14 -1.81 9.71 -8.90
C GLN A 14 -2.85 10.34 -7.99
N LEU A 15 -3.38 11.50 -8.40
CA LEU A 15 -4.42 12.22 -7.67
C LEU A 15 -5.80 11.71 -8.08
N PHE A 16 -6.61 11.38 -7.08
CA PHE A 16 -7.99 10.96 -7.26
C PHE A 16 -8.94 11.97 -6.62
N THR A 17 -10.00 12.30 -7.36
CA THR A 17 -11.18 12.98 -6.84
C THR A 17 -12.36 12.06 -7.06
N ARG A 18 -13.00 11.62 -5.98
CA ARG A 18 -14.14 10.69 -6.04
C ARG A 18 -15.37 11.33 -5.43
N VAL A 19 -16.47 11.30 -6.17
CA VAL A 19 -17.78 11.71 -5.67
C VAL A 19 -18.27 10.63 -4.72
N LEU A 20 -18.75 11.04 -3.55
CA LEU A 20 -19.38 10.14 -2.59
C LEU A 20 -20.80 9.82 -3.08
N GLU A 21 -21.29 8.62 -2.72
CA GLU A 21 -22.60 8.15 -3.14
C GLU A 21 -23.70 9.18 -2.86
N GLU A 22 -24.71 9.21 -3.74
CA GLU A 22 -25.85 10.13 -3.66
C GLU A 22 -25.48 11.61 -3.65
N GLY A 23 -24.31 11.97 -4.20
CA GLY A 23 -23.87 13.37 -4.31
C GLY A 23 -23.47 13.99 -2.96
N LYS A 24 -23.16 13.17 -1.95
CA LYS A 24 -22.80 13.57 -0.57
C LYS A 24 -21.40 14.21 -0.45
N GLY A 25 -20.97 14.93 -1.48
CA GLY A 25 -19.67 15.58 -1.57
C GLY A 25 -18.64 14.78 -2.37
N ARG A 26 -17.38 15.16 -2.20
CA ARG A 26 -16.24 14.53 -2.87
C ARG A 26 -15.06 14.38 -1.93
N VAL A 27 -14.30 13.32 -2.10
CA VAL A 27 -13.04 13.06 -1.39
C VAL A 27 -11.87 13.18 -2.36
N VAL A 28 -10.77 13.74 -1.89
CA VAL A 28 -9.52 13.92 -2.64
C VAL A 28 -8.40 13.19 -1.92
N PHE A 29 -7.68 12.34 -2.64
CA PHE A 29 -6.57 11.55 -2.11
C PHE A 29 -5.54 11.25 -3.20
N LEU A 30 -4.32 10.91 -2.80
CA LEU A 30 -3.28 10.43 -3.69
C LEU A 30 -3.02 8.95 -3.42
N ILE A 31 -2.72 8.20 -4.48
CA ILE A 31 -2.19 6.84 -4.39
C ILE A 31 -0.83 6.79 -5.08
N THR A 32 0.13 6.14 -4.43
CA THR A 32 1.44 5.84 -5.00
C THR A 32 1.70 4.35 -4.79
N LEU A 33 1.87 3.61 -5.88
CA LEU A 33 2.25 2.20 -5.84
C LEU A 33 3.77 2.09 -6.03
N SER A 34 4.50 1.57 -5.05
CA SER A 34 5.95 1.38 -5.17
C SER A 34 6.27 -0.11 -5.22
N THR A 35 6.89 -0.54 -6.32
CA THR A 35 7.34 -1.94 -6.52
C THR A 35 8.84 -2.02 -6.22
N CYS A 36 9.29 -2.98 -5.42
CA CYS A 36 10.73 -3.25 -5.28
C CYS A 36 11.17 -4.36 -6.25
N SER A 37 11.22 -4.03 -7.54
CA SER A 37 11.86 -4.92 -8.52
C SER A 37 13.38 -4.78 -8.41
N GLY A 38 14.08 -5.75 -7.80
CA GLY A 38 15.54 -5.84 -7.96
C GLY A 38 16.39 -6.10 -6.72
N VAL A 39 16.00 -7.02 -5.83
CA VAL A 39 17.04 -7.68 -5.01
C VAL A 39 17.79 -8.66 -5.91
N SER A 40 18.76 -8.15 -6.70
CA SER A 40 19.79 -9.00 -7.29
C SER A 40 20.71 -9.42 -6.15
N ILE A 41 20.82 -10.71 -5.87
CA ILE A 41 21.93 -11.22 -5.05
C ILE A 41 23.18 -11.12 -5.94
N SER A 42 23.71 -9.92 -6.05
CA SER A 42 25.04 -9.70 -6.59
C SER A 42 26.00 -9.76 -5.41
N ASP A 43 26.86 -10.77 -5.47
CA ASP A 43 28.06 -11.00 -4.68
C ASP A 43 27.92 -11.46 -3.23
N MET A 44 27.99 -12.79 -3.05
CA MET A 44 28.71 -13.39 -1.93
C MET A 44 29.59 -14.54 -2.44
N CYS A 45 30.82 -14.16 -2.79
CA CYS A 45 32.05 -14.96 -2.85
C CYS A 45 32.02 -16.20 -3.77
N ALA A 46 32.71 -16.10 -4.91
CA ALA A 46 33.18 -17.26 -5.62
C ALA A 46 33.96 -18.16 -4.64
N PRO A 47 33.65 -19.46 -4.51
CA PRO A 47 34.37 -20.34 -3.60
C PRO A 47 35.84 -20.40 -4.03
N SER A 48 36.76 -20.22 -3.07
CA SER A 48 38.18 -20.50 -3.25
C SER A 48 38.35 -21.96 -3.69
N PRO A 49 39.17 -22.23 -4.72
CA PRO A 49 39.18 -23.51 -5.41
C PRO A 49 40.06 -24.55 -4.70
N GLU A 50 39.89 -24.77 -3.39
CA GLU A 50 40.68 -25.76 -2.68
C GLU A 50 39.84 -26.50 -1.63
N GLU A 51 40.05 -27.82 -1.63
CA GLU A 51 39.67 -28.83 -0.63
C GLU A 51 38.40 -29.66 -0.92
N HIS A 52 38.74 -30.92 -1.21
CA HIS A 52 37.93 -32.04 -1.63
C HIS A 52 36.98 -32.56 -0.53
N GLN A 53 35.85 -33.11 -0.97
CA GLN A 53 34.98 -34.04 -0.25
C GLN A 53 34.05 -33.45 0.84
N GLU A 54 32.87 -32.94 0.43
CA GLU A 54 31.57 -32.94 1.16
C GLU A 54 30.68 -31.78 0.67
N ARG A 55 29.93 -31.95 -0.44
CA ARG A 55 29.07 -30.85 -0.95
C ARG A 55 27.77 -31.30 -1.62
N GLU A 56 27.22 -32.47 -1.28
CA GLU A 56 25.82 -32.78 -1.61
C GLU A 56 24.81 -31.93 -0.81
N ASN A 57 25.24 -31.26 0.28
CA ASN A 57 24.46 -30.22 0.96
C ASN A 57 24.55 -28.81 0.30
N THR A 58 25.31 -28.65 -0.80
CA THR A 58 25.37 -27.35 -1.50
C THR A 58 24.14 -27.07 -2.35
N LEU A 59 23.29 -28.08 -2.57
CA LEU A 59 21.99 -27.92 -3.24
C LEU A 59 20.93 -27.29 -2.32
N GLU A 60 21.03 -27.44 -1.00
CA GLU A 60 20.22 -26.65 -0.05
C GLU A 60 20.56 -25.16 -0.14
N LYS A 61 21.82 -24.82 -0.44
CA LYS A 61 22.26 -23.45 -0.74
C LYS A 61 21.63 -22.88 -2.01
N TYR A 62 21.18 -23.74 -2.94
CA TYR A 62 20.39 -23.35 -4.12
C TYR A 62 18.87 -23.40 -3.88
N SER A 63 18.40 -24.07 -2.84
CA SER A 63 16.99 -24.08 -2.43
C SER A 63 16.53 -22.71 -1.90
N PHE A 64 17.44 -21.88 -1.36
CA PHE A 64 17.08 -20.52 -0.93
C PHE A 64 16.74 -19.57 -2.09
N LYS A 65 16.99 -19.95 -3.36
CA LYS A 65 16.45 -19.21 -4.53
C LYS A 65 14.92 -19.24 -4.61
N SER A 66 14.27 -20.21 -3.94
CA SER A 66 12.81 -20.31 -3.83
C SER A 66 12.20 -19.13 -3.04
N SER A 67 12.87 -18.70 -1.96
CA SER A 67 12.43 -17.59 -1.11
C SER A 67 12.48 -16.23 -1.83
N PHE A 68 13.37 -16.07 -2.82
CA PHE A 68 13.53 -14.80 -3.56
C PHE A 68 12.59 -14.64 -4.76
N ASN A 69 11.90 -15.70 -5.19
CA ASN A 69 10.85 -15.55 -6.21
C ASN A 69 9.61 -14.85 -5.64
N ASN A 70 9.33 -15.00 -4.34
CA ASN A 70 8.27 -14.27 -3.63
C ASN A 70 8.59 -12.78 -3.40
N LEU A 71 9.85 -12.37 -3.49
CA LEU A 71 10.26 -10.98 -3.28
C LEU A 71 10.05 -10.07 -4.50
N ARG A 72 9.82 -10.64 -5.69
CA ARG A 72 9.56 -9.87 -6.93
C ARG A 72 8.18 -9.22 -6.95
N ASP A 73 7.28 -9.65 -6.06
CA ASP A 73 5.93 -9.09 -5.90
C ASP A 73 5.81 -8.23 -4.62
N VAL A 74 6.95 -7.92 -3.99
CA VAL A 74 6.98 -7.05 -2.82
C VAL A 74 6.93 -5.59 -3.27
N GLY A 75 6.12 -4.84 -2.57
CA GLY A 75 5.92 -3.43 -2.81
C GLY A 75 5.12 -2.82 -1.66
N PHE A 76 4.92 -1.51 -1.72
CA PHE A 76 4.03 -0.83 -0.79
C PHE A 76 3.08 0.10 -1.53
N LEU A 77 1.87 0.20 -1.02
CA LEU A 77 0.87 1.16 -1.41
C LEU A 77 0.92 2.31 -0.41
N GLN A 78 1.22 3.52 -0.89
CA GLN A 78 1.08 4.73 -0.10
C GLN A 78 -0.21 5.44 -0.49
N VAL A 79 -1.04 5.76 0.50
CA VAL A 79 -2.29 6.51 0.31
C VAL A 79 -2.23 7.78 1.15
N LYS A 80 -2.33 8.94 0.50
CA LYS A 80 -2.49 10.23 1.19
C LYS A 80 -3.94 10.68 1.11
N VAL A 81 -4.66 10.56 2.22
CA VAL A 81 -6.02 11.11 2.37
C VAL A 81 -5.89 12.60 2.64
N ILE A 82 -6.26 13.44 1.66
CA ILE A 82 -6.04 14.89 1.72
C ILE A 82 -7.23 15.56 2.40
N LYS A 83 -8.40 15.51 1.77
CA LYS A 83 -9.58 16.29 2.19
C LYS A 83 -10.86 15.71 1.62
N ALA A 84 -11.99 16.12 2.19
CA ALA A 84 -13.28 16.03 1.55
C ALA A 84 -13.96 17.39 1.51
N THR A 85 -14.94 17.56 0.63
CA THR A 85 -15.69 18.81 0.48
C THR A 85 -17.15 18.54 0.20
N GLY A 86 -18.03 19.32 0.80
CA GLY A 86 -19.47 19.23 0.58
C GLY A 86 -20.08 17.97 1.18
N LEU A 87 -19.55 17.50 2.32
CA LEU A 87 -20.13 16.37 3.03
C LEU A 87 -21.55 16.69 3.49
N LEU A 88 -22.38 15.65 3.62
CA LEU A 88 -23.73 15.78 4.17
C LEU A 88 -23.62 16.12 5.67
N ALA A 89 -24.48 17.04 6.13
CA ALA A 89 -24.64 17.35 7.54
C ALA A 89 -25.41 16.22 8.23
N ALA A 90 -24.76 15.54 9.17
CA ALA A 90 -25.34 14.46 9.95
C ALA A 90 -25.88 14.95 11.31
N ASP A 91 -25.39 16.09 11.79
CA ASP A 91 -25.73 16.64 13.10
C ASP A 91 -26.73 17.80 13.02
N LEU A 92 -27.49 17.99 14.10
CA LEU A 92 -28.49 19.07 14.25
C LEU A 92 -27.91 20.48 14.06
N ASN A 93 -26.60 20.65 14.21
CA ASN A 93 -25.90 21.92 13.99
C ASN A 93 -25.61 22.20 12.50
N GLY A 94 -26.07 21.35 11.58
CA GLY A 94 -25.81 21.48 10.14
C GLY A 94 -24.37 21.14 9.74
N LYS A 95 -23.65 20.38 10.56
CA LYS A 95 -22.28 19.89 10.33
C LYS A 95 -22.22 18.37 10.53
N SER A 96 -21.00 17.85 10.49
CA SER A 96 -20.66 16.44 10.72
C SER A 96 -19.30 16.35 11.39
N ASP A 97 -19.00 15.18 11.93
CA ASP A 97 -17.69 14.82 12.48
C ASP A 97 -17.00 13.77 11.58
N PRO A 98 -16.55 14.15 10.36
CA PRO A 98 -16.08 13.19 9.37
C PRO A 98 -14.70 12.57 9.69
N PHE A 99 -14.55 11.30 9.27
CA PHE A 99 -13.31 10.53 9.20
C PHE A 99 -13.29 9.67 7.93
N CYS A 100 -12.11 9.18 7.53
CA CYS A 100 -11.96 8.24 6.43
C CYS A 100 -11.37 6.92 6.93
N VAL A 101 -11.90 5.82 6.39
CA VAL A 101 -11.37 4.46 6.57
C VAL A 101 -10.79 3.99 5.23
N LEU A 102 -9.61 3.41 5.27
CA LEU A 102 -8.93 2.76 4.17
C LEU A 102 -8.89 1.26 4.45
N GLU A 103 -9.38 0.47 3.50
CA GLU A 103 -9.41 -1.00 3.57
C GLU A 103 -8.64 -1.58 2.38
N LEU A 104 -7.73 -2.50 2.66
CA LEU A 104 -6.97 -3.24 1.65
C LEU A 104 -6.78 -4.69 2.12
N GLY A 105 -7.54 -5.62 1.54
CA GLY A 105 -7.56 -7.01 2.03
C GLY A 105 -8.00 -7.07 3.50
N ASN A 106 -7.12 -7.54 4.37
CA ASN A 106 -7.39 -7.61 5.83
C ASN A 106 -6.93 -6.36 6.60
N ASP A 107 -6.21 -5.45 5.94
CA ASP A 107 -5.72 -4.23 6.59
C ASP A 107 -6.81 -3.15 6.59
N ARG A 108 -7.00 -2.51 7.74
CA ARG A 108 -7.95 -1.42 7.94
C ARG A 108 -7.32 -0.28 8.72
N LEU A 109 -7.21 0.88 8.09
CA LEU A 109 -6.59 2.08 8.66
C LEU A 109 -7.60 3.23 8.67
N GLN A 110 -7.50 4.13 9.65
CA GLN A 110 -8.46 5.23 9.81
C GLN A 110 -7.76 6.57 10.09
N THR A 111 -8.32 7.66 9.57
CA THR A 111 -7.89 9.02 9.93
C THR A 111 -8.40 9.43 11.31
N HIS A 112 -7.86 10.50 11.86
CA HIS A 112 -8.54 11.18 12.97
C HIS A 112 -9.87 11.76 12.49
N THR A 113 -10.80 11.95 13.43
CA THR A 113 -12.06 12.67 13.22
C THR A 113 -11.80 14.17 13.27
N ILE A 114 -12.39 14.93 12.34
CA ILE A 114 -12.39 16.40 12.39
C ILE A 114 -13.79 16.86 12.74
N TYR A 115 -13.92 17.56 13.86
CA TYR A 115 -15.23 17.90 14.40
C TYR A 115 -15.91 19.07 13.67
N LYS A 116 -17.23 19.00 13.56
CA LYS A 116 -18.15 20.06 13.14
C LYS A 116 -17.78 20.71 11.80
N THR A 117 -17.48 19.89 10.79
CA THR A 117 -17.14 20.37 9.45
C THR A 117 -17.72 19.52 8.33
N LEU A 118 -18.04 20.17 7.21
CA LEU A 118 -18.39 19.52 5.94
C LEU A 118 -17.24 19.56 4.93
N TYR A 119 -16.10 20.11 5.36
CA TYR A 119 -14.89 20.34 4.56
C TYR A 119 -13.63 19.89 5.31
N PRO A 120 -13.56 18.61 5.75
CA PRO A 120 -12.41 18.13 6.50
C PRO A 120 -11.14 18.13 5.67
N ASN A 121 -10.02 18.43 6.31
CA ASN A 121 -8.69 18.33 5.74
C ASN A 121 -7.81 17.50 6.68
N TRP A 122 -7.59 16.23 6.32
CA TRP A 122 -6.84 15.30 7.15
C TRP A 122 -5.34 15.33 6.86
N ASN A 123 -4.96 15.50 5.60
CA ASN A 123 -3.57 15.42 5.13
C ASN A 123 -2.78 14.22 5.71
N LYS A 124 -3.44 13.07 5.86
CA LYS A 124 -2.88 11.88 6.50
C LYS A 124 -2.32 10.92 5.45
N VAL A 125 -1.11 10.43 5.68
CA VAL A 125 -0.45 9.41 4.85
C VAL A 125 -0.51 8.05 5.55
N PHE A 126 -0.85 7.02 4.79
CA PHE A 126 -0.81 5.62 5.18
C PHE A 126 0.10 4.85 4.22
N THR A 127 0.78 3.84 4.72
CA THR A 127 1.63 2.93 3.93
C THR A 127 1.24 1.50 4.27
N LEU A 128 0.92 0.71 3.24
CA LEU A 128 0.49 -0.68 3.33
C LEU A 128 1.45 -1.55 2.52
N GLY A 129 2.05 -2.57 3.12
CA GLY A 129 2.94 -3.49 2.40
C GLY A 129 2.15 -4.56 1.65
N LYS A 130 2.43 -4.76 0.35
CA LYS A 130 2.12 -6.03 -0.31
C LYS A 130 3.15 -7.05 0.17
N GLY A 131 2.92 -7.59 1.36
CA GLY A 131 3.59 -8.82 1.79
C GLY A 131 2.95 -9.99 1.06
N ALA A 132 3.76 -10.93 0.56
CA ALA A 132 3.28 -12.19 0.01
C ALA A 132 2.31 -12.85 1.02
N SER A 133 1.02 -12.84 0.71
CA SER A 133 0.02 -13.57 1.50
C SER A 133 0.27 -15.06 1.27
N PRO A 134 0.59 -15.86 2.30
CA PRO A 134 0.95 -17.26 2.13
C PRO A 134 -0.25 -18.20 1.89
N HIS A 135 -1.43 -17.67 1.55
CA HIS A 135 -2.63 -18.48 1.35
C HIS A 135 -3.38 -18.08 0.07
N SER A 136 -3.12 -18.83 -1.00
CA SER A 136 -4.00 -19.04 -2.15
C SER A 136 -3.81 -20.46 -2.63
#